data_AF-A0A8B9FKQ5-F1
#
_entry.id   AF-A0A8B9FKQ5-F1
#
_cell.length_a   1.000
_cell.length_b   1.000
_cell.length_c   1.000
_cell.angle_alpha   90.00
_cell.angle_beta   90.00
_cell.angle_gamma   90.00
#
_symmetry.space_group_name_H-M   'P 1'
#
loop_
_entity.id
_entity.type
_entity.pdbx_description
1 polymer ?
#
loop_
_entity_poly.entity_id
_entity_poly.type
_entity_poly.pdbx_seq_one_letter_code
_entity_poly.pdbx_strand_id
1 'polypeptide(L)'
;MMTYEWYLPKLAKHLPGIYFPGNRWNPVEGVLPDGTLAFNLHRFLKVNKHKEVFVCIGLHEGDSTWRRSYSLWPWGTCEKLVPSTIVFDPGEWIHLTRNLYNWTEDYGSFKPSSWEAVANEEMWQARMKTAFFIFELAETASVTAEIKSQLYTFAYTSYKEIVNSYPNHPVNWHKNYAIACERMLRLHQVDVDPEVLLSETVKHFLLYTEKVEDDPQRQDILQAVKHLKKELQGLRKMKEDVRRGAV
;
A
#
# COMPACT_ATOMS: atom_id res chain seq x y z
N MET A 1 -20.56 -1.98 -15.95
CA MET A 1 -21.99 -1.59 -16.02
C MET A 1 -22.24 -0.29 -16.80
N MET A 2 -21.35 0.72 -16.75
CA MET A 2 -21.46 1.93 -17.60
C MET A 2 -21.32 1.68 -19.12
N THR A 3 -21.07 0.42 -19.50
CA THR A 3 -21.04 -0.10 -20.87
C THR A 3 -22.42 -0.27 -21.51
N TYR A 4 -23.51 -0.22 -20.74
CA TYR A 4 -24.87 -0.40 -21.26
C TYR A 4 -25.57 0.94 -21.45
N GLU A 5 -26.18 1.13 -22.62
CA GLU A 5 -26.85 2.38 -23.02
C GLU A 5 -27.96 2.80 -22.05
N TRP A 6 -28.76 1.84 -21.57
CA TRP A 6 -29.85 2.11 -20.63
C TRP A 6 -29.36 2.43 -19.20
N TYR A 7 -28.11 2.07 -18.86
CA TYR A 7 -27.63 2.14 -17.48
C TYR A 7 -27.29 3.57 -17.06
N LEU A 8 -26.66 4.36 -17.93
CA LEU A 8 -26.27 5.73 -17.59
C LEU A 8 -27.47 6.66 -17.36
N PRO A 9 -28.52 6.68 -18.21
CA PRO A 9 -29.71 7.48 -17.94
C PRO A 9 -30.42 7.09 -16.65
N LYS A 10 -30.42 5.79 -16.31
CA LYS A 10 -30.97 5.31 -15.03
C LYS A 10 -30.12 5.82 -13.86
N LEU A 11 -28.80 5.69 -13.95
CA LEU A 11 -27.87 6.09 -12.90
C LEU A 11 -27.86 7.60 -12.67
N ALA A 12 -27.91 8.40 -13.73
CA ALA A 12 -27.94 9.86 -13.67
C ALA A 12 -29.12 10.41 -12.86
N LYS A 13 -30.27 9.74 -12.86
CA LYS A 13 -31.43 10.11 -12.03
C LYS A 13 -31.15 9.99 -10.53
N HIS A 14 -30.21 9.13 -10.14
CA HIS A 14 -29.89 8.85 -8.74
C HIS A 14 -28.60 9.52 -8.27
N LEU A 15 -27.83 10.15 -9.17
CA LEU A 15 -26.55 10.80 -8.86
C LEU A 15 -26.58 12.28 -9.27
N PRO A 16 -27.32 13.15 -8.55
CA PRO A 16 -27.37 14.56 -8.86
C PRO A 16 -25.98 15.21 -8.75
N GLY A 17 -25.63 16.01 -9.75
CA GLY A 17 -24.32 16.69 -9.83
C GLY A 17 -23.17 15.82 -10.37
N ILE A 18 -23.47 14.61 -10.85
CA ILE A 18 -22.57 13.79 -11.67
C ILE A 18 -22.96 13.92 -13.14
N TYR A 19 -21.97 14.23 -13.99
CA TYR A 19 -22.14 14.45 -15.41
C TYR A 19 -21.55 13.28 -16.21
N PHE A 20 -22.37 12.62 -17.02
CA PHE A 20 -21.91 11.59 -17.96
C PHE A 20 -21.66 12.25 -19.33
N PRO A 21 -20.41 12.27 -19.84
CA PRO A 21 -20.07 13.01 -21.07
C PRO A 21 -20.40 12.25 -22.36
N GLY A 22 -21.39 11.34 -22.33
CA GLY A 22 -21.86 10.56 -23.46
C GLY A 22 -22.89 9.51 -23.05
N ASN A 23 -23.27 8.66 -23.99
CA ASN A 23 -24.29 7.61 -23.84
C ASN A 23 -23.74 6.31 -23.27
N ARG A 24 -22.43 6.07 -23.40
CA ARG A 24 -21.80 4.80 -23.02
C ARG A 24 -20.34 5.01 -22.63
N TRP A 25 -19.87 4.29 -21.61
CA TRP A 25 -18.45 4.18 -21.33
C TRP A 25 -17.75 3.25 -22.34
N ASN A 26 -16.63 3.70 -22.90
CA ASN A 26 -15.75 2.95 -23.80
C ASN A 26 -14.31 3.49 -23.65
N PRO A 27 -13.27 2.64 -23.64
CA PRO A 27 -11.88 3.10 -23.65
C PRO A 27 -11.54 4.08 -24.80
N VAL A 28 -12.23 3.95 -25.94
CA VAL A 28 -12.13 4.86 -27.09
C VAL A 28 -13.24 5.92 -27.01
N GLU A 29 -12.84 7.19 -26.98
CA GLU A 29 -13.75 8.34 -27.06
C GLU A 29 -14.23 8.57 -28.49
N GLY A 30 -15.44 9.12 -28.64
CA GLY A 30 -15.98 9.57 -29.91
C GLY A 30 -17.33 8.97 -30.24
N VAL A 31 -17.79 9.22 -31.47
CA VAL A 31 -19.05 8.65 -31.99
C VAL A 31 -18.74 7.27 -32.57
N LEU A 32 -19.35 6.23 -32.01
CA LEU A 32 -19.25 4.86 -32.52
C LEU A 32 -20.04 4.72 -33.85
N PRO A 33 -19.81 3.65 -34.65
CA PRO A 33 -20.49 3.47 -35.93
C PRO A 33 -22.03 3.45 -35.85
N ASP A 34 -22.60 3.12 -34.69
CA ASP A 34 -24.03 3.12 -34.42
C ASP A 34 -24.58 4.51 -33.98
N GLY A 35 -23.75 5.54 -33.98
CA GLY A 35 -24.10 6.90 -33.54
C GLY A 35 -23.96 7.13 -32.04
N THR A 36 -23.59 6.11 -31.25
CA THR A 36 -23.40 6.24 -29.80
C THR A 36 -22.24 7.16 -29.48
N LEU A 37 -22.48 8.24 -28.70
CA LEU A 37 -21.39 9.05 -28.16
C LEU A 37 -20.74 8.33 -26.96
N ALA A 38 -19.52 7.88 -27.13
CA ALA A 38 -18.78 7.17 -26.11
C ALA A 38 -17.78 8.07 -25.36
N PHE A 39 -17.58 7.78 -24.07
CA PHE A 39 -16.57 8.44 -23.24
C PHE A 39 -15.72 7.44 -22.47
N ASN A 40 -14.44 7.77 -22.24
CA ASN A 40 -13.56 6.97 -21.38
C ASN A 40 -13.54 7.51 -19.94
N LEU A 41 -12.82 6.79 -19.07
CA LEU A 41 -12.72 7.17 -17.66
C LEU A 41 -12.03 8.52 -17.46
N HIS A 42 -11.00 8.84 -18.24
CA HIS A 42 -10.33 10.15 -18.16
C HIS A 42 -11.29 11.32 -18.40
N ARG A 43 -12.13 11.26 -19.44
CA ARG A 43 -13.12 12.29 -19.73
C ARG A 43 -14.18 12.37 -18.64
N PHE A 44 -14.66 11.23 -18.15
CA PHE A 44 -15.61 11.17 -17.04
C PHE A 44 -15.08 11.86 -15.77
N LEU A 45 -13.84 11.57 -15.39
CA LEU A 45 -13.19 12.19 -14.23
C LEU A 45 -12.99 13.69 -14.44
N LYS A 46 -12.53 14.10 -15.62
CA LYS A 46 -12.29 15.51 -15.95
C LYS A 46 -13.55 16.38 -15.83
N VAL A 47 -14.70 15.90 -16.29
CA VAL A 47 -15.96 16.66 -16.20
C VAL A 47 -16.56 16.64 -14.79
N ASN A 48 -16.14 15.70 -13.94
CA ASN A 48 -16.58 15.55 -12.55
C ASN A 48 -15.51 15.93 -11.51
N LYS A 49 -14.51 16.73 -11.90
CA LYS A 49 -13.37 17.09 -11.03
C LYS A 49 -13.72 17.80 -9.72
N HIS A 50 -14.96 18.29 -9.60
CA HIS A 50 -15.50 18.92 -8.39
C HIS A 50 -15.97 17.91 -7.34
N LYS A 51 -15.88 16.61 -7.63
CA LYS A 51 -16.20 15.52 -6.71
C LYS A 51 -14.97 14.69 -6.41
N GLU A 52 -14.83 14.29 -5.16
CA GLU A 52 -13.86 13.27 -4.80
C GLU A 52 -14.33 11.91 -5.33
N VAL A 53 -13.38 11.13 -5.84
CA VAL A 53 -13.65 9.82 -6.43
C VAL A 53 -12.87 8.77 -5.65
N PHE A 54 -13.60 7.77 -5.18
CA PHE A 54 -13.05 6.62 -4.49
C PHE A 54 -13.35 5.36 -5.30
N VAL A 55 -12.37 4.49 -5.40
CA VAL A 55 -12.42 3.24 -6.15
C VAL A 55 -12.26 2.10 -5.16
N CYS A 56 -13.27 1.26 -5.05
CA CYS A 56 -13.23 0.07 -4.22
C CYS A 56 -13.25 -1.14 -5.16
N ILE A 57 -12.33 -2.11 -4.98
CA ILE A 57 -12.15 -3.29 -5.86
C ILE A 57 -11.47 -2.93 -7.21
N GLY A 58 -10.77 -1.79 -7.26
CA GLY A 58 -9.97 -1.39 -8.41
C GLY A 58 -10.77 -0.82 -9.59
N LEU A 59 -10.04 -0.28 -10.57
CA LEU A 59 -10.59 0.21 -11.82
C LEU A 59 -10.53 -0.87 -12.90
N HIS A 60 -11.43 -0.77 -13.88
CA HIS A 60 -11.45 -1.70 -15.00
C HIS A 60 -10.12 -1.65 -15.79
N GLU A 61 -9.39 -2.77 -15.83
CA GLU A 61 -8.06 -2.85 -16.43
C GLU A 61 -8.02 -2.46 -17.91
N GLY A 62 -9.11 -2.72 -18.64
CA GLY A 62 -9.26 -2.36 -20.05
C GLY A 62 -9.35 -0.86 -20.37
N ASP A 63 -9.36 0.03 -19.37
CA ASP A 63 -9.32 1.49 -19.57
C ASP A 63 -8.25 2.13 -18.68
N SER A 64 -7.06 2.32 -19.24
CA SER A 64 -5.95 2.99 -18.58
C SER A 64 -5.92 4.52 -18.81
N THR A 65 -6.94 5.09 -19.46
CA THR A 65 -6.94 6.51 -19.86
C THR A 65 -6.82 7.46 -18.68
N TRP A 66 -7.34 7.09 -17.52
CA TRP A 66 -7.29 7.87 -16.27
C TRP A 66 -5.85 8.13 -15.80
N ARG A 67 -4.91 7.20 -16.05
CA ARG A 67 -3.49 7.31 -15.65
C ARG A 67 -2.78 8.50 -16.29
N ARG A 68 -3.38 9.13 -17.31
CA ARG A 68 -2.85 10.34 -17.96
C ARG A 68 -2.76 11.54 -17.04
N SER A 69 -3.66 11.64 -16.06
CA SER A 69 -3.77 12.85 -15.21
C SER A 69 -4.22 12.55 -13.78
N TYR A 70 -4.27 11.27 -13.39
CA TYR A 70 -4.63 10.85 -12.04
C TYR A 70 -3.74 9.70 -11.55
N SER A 71 -3.63 9.63 -10.23
CA SER A 71 -2.97 8.56 -9.47
C SER A 71 -3.95 7.98 -8.45
N LEU A 72 -3.75 6.72 -8.07
CA LEU A 72 -4.51 6.07 -7.00
C LEU A 72 -3.70 6.10 -5.72
N TRP A 73 -4.26 6.68 -4.66
CA TRP A 73 -3.68 6.72 -3.32
C TRP A 73 -4.54 5.89 -2.37
N PRO A 74 -3.94 5.15 -1.41
CA PRO A 74 -4.71 4.26 -0.55
C PRO A 74 -5.67 5.05 0.35
N TRP A 75 -6.89 4.56 0.48
CA TRP A 75 -7.92 5.08 1.39
C TRP A 75 -8.66 3.90 2.05
N GLY A 76 -7.92 3.19 2.90
CA GLY A 76 -8.43 2.01 3.57
C GLY A 76 -8.67 0.85 2.60
N THR A 77 -9.87 0.26 2.56
CA THR A 77 -10.22 -0.82 1.62
C THR A 77 -10.36 -0.30 0.18
N CYS A 78 -10.53 1.00 0.00
CA CYS A 78 -10.62 1.66 -1.30
C CYS A 78 -9.35 2.46 -1.61
N GLU A 79 -9.32 3.08 -2.78
CA GLU A 79 -8.29 4.00 -3.22
C GLU A 79 -8.95 5.33 -3.60
N LYS A 80 -8.33 6.45 -3.21
CA LYS A 80 -8.72 7.77 -3.68
C LYS A 80 -8.04 8.04 -5.01
N LEU A 81 -8.83 8.50 -5.98
CA LEU A 81 -8.32 8.92 -7.27
C LEU A 81 -7.99 10.40 -7.22
N VAL A 82 -6.70 10.71 -7.33
CA VAL A 82 -6.14 12.05 -7.06
C VAL A 82 -5.53 12.62 -8.34
N PRO A 83 -5.83 13.88 -8.72
CA PRO A 83 -5.20 14.50 -9.87
C PRO A 83 -3.67 14.51 -9.73
N SER A 84 -2.94 14.15 -10.79
CA SER A 84 -1.46 14.06 -10.77
C SER A 84 -0.76 15.40 -10.55
N THR A 85 -1.50 16.51 -10.57
CA THR A 85 -1.00 17.84 -10.20
C THR A 85 -0.87 18.04 -8.69
N ILE A 86 -1.50 17.18 -7.88
CA ILE A 86 -1.45 17.27 -6.42
C ILE A 86 -0.17 16.59 -5.93
N VAL A 87 0.59 17.32 -5.12
CA VAL A 87 1.81 16.80 -4.48
C VAL A 87 1.41 15.89 -3.32
N PHE A 88 2.02 14.71 -3.23
CA PHE A 88 1.79 13.78 -2.14
C PHE A 88 2.58 14.19 -0.90
N ASP A 89 1.89 14.43 0.22
CA ASP A 89 2.47 14.60 1.54
C ASP A 89 2.30 13.29 2.35
N PRO A 90 3.38 12.54 2.62
CA PRO A 90 3.30 11.29 3.37
C PRO A 90 2.79 11.47 4.80
N GLY A 91 3.18 12.55 5.48
CA GLY A 91 2.84 12.79 6.89
C GLY A 91 1.35 13.12 7.04
N GLU A 92 0.84 14.01 6.19
CA GLU A 92 -0.58 14.32 6.13
C GLU A 92 -1.40 13.06 5.77
N TRP A 93 -0.94 12.29 4.78
CA TRP A 93 -1.68 11.11 4.32
C TRP A 93 -1.73 10.00 5.37
N ILE A 94 -0.62 9.77 6.10
CA ILE A 94 -0.59 8.86 7.25
C ILE A 94 -1.61 9.31 8.30
N HIS A 95 -1.63 10.61 8.64
CA HIS A 95 -2.56 11.14 9.62
C HIS A 95 -4.03 10.92 9.21
N LEU A 96 -4.37 11.24 7.95
CA LEU A 96 -5.72 11.08 7.41
C LEU A 96 -6.16 9.62 7.37
N THR A 97 -5.26 8.69 7.07
CA THR A 97 -5.61 7.29 6.82
C THR A 97 -5.47 6.35 8.02
N ARG A 98 -4.84 6.80 9.12
CA ARG A 98 -4.52 5.96 10.29
C ARG A 98 -5.74 5.26 10.91
N ASN A 99 -6.86 5.97 11.01
CA ASN A 99 -8.05 5.52 11.73
C ASN A 99 -9.33 5.65 10.88
N LEU A 100 -9.26 5.29 9.59
CA LEU A 100 -10.43 5.38 8.69
C LEU A 100 -11.61 4.51 9.15
N TYR A 101 -11.33 3.40 9.81
CA TYR A 101 -12.33 2.43 10.20
C TYR A 101 -12.27 2.09 11.68
N ASN A 102 -13.43 2.01 12.31
CA ASN A 102 -13.59 1.46 13.66
C ASN A 102 -13.85 -0.05 13.58
N TRP A 103 -12.92 -0.80 12.98
CA TRP A 103 -13.05 -2.26 12.85
C TRP A 103 -12.51 -2.95 14.10
N THR A 104 -13.41 -3.61 14.84
CA THR A 104 -13.13 -4.22 16.15
C THR A 104 -12.97 -5.74 16.11
N GLU A 105 -13.22 -6.36 14.96
CA GLU A 105 -13.14 -7.82 14.83
C GLU A 105 -11.69 -8.29 14.74
N ASP A 106 -11.33 -9.24 15.60
CA ASP A 106 -9.99 -9.84 15.64
C ASP A 106 -9.63 -10.52 14.32
N TYR A 107 -8.33 -10.58 14.03
CA TYR A 107 -7.84 -11.24 12.82
C TYR A 107 -8.08 -12.76 12.88
N GLY A 108 -8.74 -13.30 11.86
CA GLY A 108 -8.97 -14.75 11.76
C GLY A 108 -10.06 -15.27 12.70
N SER A 109 -10.91 -14.39 13.25
CA SER A 109 -12.02 -14.79 14.14
C SER A 109 -13.17 -15.52 13.41
N PHE A 110 -13.28 -15.31 12.09
CA PHE A 110 -14.36 -15.89 11.28
C PHE A 110 -13.97 -17.21 10.62
N LYS A 111 -14.98 -18.02 10.26
CA LYS A 111 -14.77 -19.26 9.53
C LYS A 111 -14.10 -18.97 8.17
N PRO A 112 -12.98 -19.62 7.81
CA PRO A 112 -12.21 -19.26 6.60
C PRO A 112 -12.99 -19.25 5.29
N SER A 113 -14.06 -20.03 5.19
CA SER A 113 -14.90 -20.12 3.98
C SER A 113 -16.05 -19.11 3.94
N SER A 114 -16.10 -18.14 4.86
CA SER A 114 -17.22 -17.20 4.98
C SER A 114 -16.90 -15.84 4.36
N TRP A 115 -17.95 -15.09 4.00
CA TRP A 115 -17.77 -13.72 3.50
C TRP A 115 -17.23 -12.78 4.57
N GLU A 116 -17.51 -13.05 5.84
CA GLU A 116 -16.98 -12.32 6.99
C GLU A 116 -15.47 -12.49 7.10
N ALA A 117 -14.92 -13.67 6.80
CA ALA A 117 -13.47 -13.88 6.77
C ALA A 117 -12.81 -13.06 5.66
N VAL A 118 -13.43 -13.00 4.46
CA VAL A 118 -12.94 -12.18 3.34
C VAL A 118 -12.99 -10.69 3.70
N ALA A 119 -14.10 -10.23 4.27
CA ALA A 119 -14.23 -8.83 4.71
C ALA A 119 -13.22 -8.49 5.82
N ASN A 120 -13.04 -9.38 6.80
CA ASN A 120 -12.08 -9.20 7.88
C ASN A 120 -10.65 -9.10 7.33
N GLU A 121 -10.25 -9.98 6.40
CA GLU A 121 -8.95 -9.91 5.74
C GLU A 121 -8.74 -8.54 5.05
N GLU A 122 -9.69 -8.07 4.25
CA GLU A 122 -9.60 -6.76 3.58
C GLU A 122 -9.48 -5.59 4.58
N MET A 123 -10.26 -5.62 5.67
CA MET A 123 -10.22 -4.59 6.71
C MET A 123 -8.89 -4.60 7.47
N TRP A 124 -8.30 -5.77 7.69
CA TRP A 124 -6.96 -5.87 8.25
C TRP A 124 -5.93 -5.36 7.26
N GLN A 125 -5.87 -5.86 6.03
CA GLN A 125 -4.91 -5.40 5.01
C GLN A 125 -4.96 -3.89 4.78
N ALA A 126 -6.14 -3.27 4.86
CA ALA A 126 -6.31 -1.82 4.75
C ALA A 126 -5.44 -1.02 5.74
N ARG A 127 -5.14 -1.56 6.92
CA ARG A 127 -4.29 -0.89 7.94
C ARG A 127 -2.87 -0.64 7.45
N MET A 128 -2.33 -1.52 6.59
CA MET A 128 -0.96 -1.39 6.06
C MET A 128 -0.87 -0.71 4.70
N LYS A 129 -1.98 -0.53 3.98
CA LYS A 129 -1.95 -0.03 2.59
C LYS A 129 -1.24 1.32 2.44
N THR A 130 -1.40 2.24 3.40
CA THR A 130 -0.67 3.52 3.39
C THR A 130 0.83 3.33 3.52
N ALA A 131 1.28 2.51 4.49
CA ALA A 131 2.71 2.23 4.68
C ALA A 131 3.31 1.53 3.44
N PHE A 132 2.56 0.60 2.84
CA PHE A 132 2.95 -0.07 1.61
C PHE A 132 3.08 0.88 0.42
N PHE A 133 2.09 1.74 0.20
CA PHE A 133 2.15 2.75 -0.87
C PHE A 133 3.35 3.69 -0.73
N ILE A 134 3.62 4.19 0.47
CA ILE A 134 4.77 5.06 0.74
C ILE A 134 6.09 4.32 0.47
N PHE A 135 6.16 3.04 0.86
CA PHE A 135 7.31 2.20 0.57
C PHE A 135 7.51 2.01 -0.94
N GLU A 136 6.45 1.72 -1.70
CA GLU A 136 6.50 1.59 -3.16
C GLU A 136 6.94 2.90 -3.83
N LEU A 137 6.48 4.05 -3.34
CA LEU A 137 6.97 5.36 -3.80
C LEU A 137 8.49 5.49 -3.56
N ALA A 138 9.01 5.04 -2.42
CA ALA A 138 10.45 5.05 -2.17
C ALA A 138 11.22 4.13 -3.13
N GLU A 139 10.67 2.98 -3.50
CA GLU A 139 11.32 2.04 -4.44
C GLU A 139 11.28 2.56 -5.88
N THR A 140 10.18 3.16 -6.32
CA THR A 140 9.88 3.37 -7.75
C THR A 140 9.93 4.82 -8.23
N ALA A 141 9.71 5.80 -7.35
CA ALA A 141 9.65 7.20 -7.75
C ALA A 141 11.06 7.73 -8.07
N SER A 142 11.16 8.55 -9.12
CA SER A 142 12.38 9.30 -9.43
C SER A 142 12.44 10.55 -8.55
N VAL A 143 12.98 10.40 -7.35
CA VAL A 143 13.14 11.45 -6.33
C VAL A 143 14.58 11.52 -5.84
N THR A 144 14.93 12.60 -5.12
CA THR A 144 16.28 12.72 -4.56
C THR A 144 16.53 11.67 -3.47
N ALA A 145 17.80 11.43 -3.14
CA ALA A 145 18.17 10.48 -2.09
C ALA A 145 17.57 10.87 -0.73
N GLU A 146 17.49 12.16 -0.43
CA GLU A 146 16.92 12.70 0.80
C GLU A 146 15.41 12.39 0.89
N ILE A 147 14.66 12.66 -0.18
CA ILE A 147 13.22 12.36 -0.24
C ILE A 147 13.00 10.85 -0.14
N LYS A 148 13.79 10.05 -0.86
CA LYS A 148 13.71 8.58 -0.77
C LYS A 148 13.95 8.08 0.66
N SER A 149 14.95 8.65 1.33
CA SER A 149 15.28 8.36 2.73
C SER A 149 14.13 8.71 3.68
N GLN A 150 13.49 9.87 3.48
CA GLN A 150 12.30 10.27 4.23
C GLN A 150 11.12 9.31 4.00
N LEU A 151 10.84 8.92 2.75
CA LEU A 151 9.76 7.97 2.43
C LEU A 151 9.97 6.62 3.11
N TYR A 152 11.19 6.06 3.07
CA TYR A 152 11.49 4.83 3.81
C TYR A 152 11.29 4.99 5.32
N THR A 153 11.66 6.15 5.87
CA THR A 153 11.48 6.45 7.30
C THR A 153 9.99 6.47 7.67
N PHE A 154 9.15 7.13 6.87
CA PHE A 154 7.70 7.14 7.05
C PHE A 154 7.08 5.73 6.96
N ALA A 155 7.49 4.94 5.96
CA ALA A 155 7.01 3.58 5.80
C ALA A 155 7.43 2.69 6.98
N TYR A 156 8.72 2.75 7.38
CA TYR A 156 9.25 2.01 8.51
C TYR A 156 8.51 2.33 9.81
N THR A 157 8.38 3.61 10.16
CA THR A 157 7.68 4.02 11.39
C THR A 157 6.23 3.55 11.40
N SER A 158 5.54 3.67 10.26
CA SER A 158 4.16 3.21 10.13
C SER A 158 4.05 1.69 10.31
N TYR A 159 4.90 0.91 9.64
CA TYR A 159 4.91 -0.54 9.79
C TYR A 159 5.24 -0.98 11.20
N LYS A 160 6.26 -0.37 11.83
CA LYS A 160 6.64 -0.65 13.21
C LYS A 160 5.47 -0.41 14.17
N GLU A 161 4.77 0.72 14.02
CA GLU A 161 3.60 1.03 14.84
C GLU A 161 2.50 -0.01 14.66
N ILE A 162 2.15 -0.33 13.41
CA ILE A 162 1.07 -1.27 13.08
C ILE A 162 1.39 -2.67 13.60
N VAL A 163 2.58 -3.20 13.32
CA VAL A 163 2.98 -4.55 13.74
C VAL A 163 3.07 -4.67 15.27
N ASN A 164 3.56 -3.63 15.96
CA ASN A 164 3.64 -3.65 17.42
C ASN A 164 2.29 -3.48 18.12
N SER A 165 1.31 -2.84 17.46
CA SER A 165 -0.01 -2.61 18.03
C SER A 165 -0.92 -3.85 17.99
N TYR A 166 -0.64 -4.79 17.07
CA TYR A 166 -1.52 -5.94 16.81
C TYR A 166 -0.73 -7.26 16.85
N PRO A 167 -0.72 -7.98 17.99
CA PRO A 167 0.01 -9.24 18.13
C PRO A 167 -0.49 -10.35 17.20
N ASN A 168 -1.80 -10.37 16.92
CA ASN A 168 -2.42 -11.26 15.95
C ASN A 168 -2.85 -10.44 14.73
N HIS A 169 -2.21 -10.69 13.59
CA HIS A 169 -2.30 -9.91 12.37
C HIS A 169 -1.97 -10.78 11.14
N PRO A 170 -2.32 -10.34 9.92
CA PRO A 170 -1.98 -11.07 8.69
C PRO A 170 -0.48 -11.36 8.55
N VAL A 171 -0.15 -12.56 8.08
CA VAL A 171 1.23 -13.07 8.08
C VAL A 171 2.15 -12.26 7.17
N ASN A 172 1.65 -11.75 6.04
CA ASN A 172 2.41 -10.91 5.11
C ASN A 172 2.95 -9.63 5.76
N TRP A 173 2.37 -9.18 6.88
CA TRP A 173 2.83 -8.01 7.61
C TRP A 173 4.27 -8.15 8.09
N HIS A 174 4.65 -9.36 8.50
CA HIS A 174 6.01 -9.67 8.90
C HIS A 174 7.01 -9.46 7.76
N LYS A 175 6.69 -9.95 6.56
CA LYS A 175 7.56 -9.79 5.38
C LYS A 175 7.73 -8.32 5.02
N ASN A 176 6.63 -7.57 4.97
CA ASN A 176 6.65 -6.15 4.64
C ASN A 176 7.47 -5.32 5.65
N TYR A 177 7.28 -5.56 6.94
CA TYR A 177 8.04 -4.86 7.98
C TYR A 177 9.52 -5.24 7.97
N ALA A 178 9.87 -6.52 7.79
CA ALA A 178 11.26 -6.95 7.67
C ALA A 178 11.97 -6.29 6.48
N ILE A 179 11.31 -6.18 5.33
CA ILE A 179 11.84 -5.47 4.16
C ILE A 179 12.06 -3.98 4.47
N ALA A 180 11.14 -3.34 5.18
CA ALA A 180 11.30 -1.94 5.58
C ALA A 180 12.49 -1.75 6.53
N CYS A 181 12.67 -2.64 7.52
CA CYS A 181 13.85 -2.63 8.39
C CYS A 181 15.15 -2.81 7.60
N GLU A 182 15.16 -3.70 6.62
CA GLU A 182 16.30 -3.93 5.73
C GLU A 182 16.66 -2.69 4.89
N ARG A 183 15.64 -1.99 4.36
CA ARG A 183 15.88 -0.72 3.65
C ARG A 183 16.44 0.36 4.59
N MET A 184 15.91 0.47 5.81
CA MET A 184 16.44 1.41 6.81
C MET A 184 17.90 1.13 7.15
N LEU A 185 18.32 -0.14 7.23
CA LEU A 185 19.74 -0.50 7.45
C LEU A 185 20.65 0.08 6.37
N ARG A 186 20.23 -0.02 5.10
CA ARG A 186 21.04 0.46 3.96
C ARG A 186 21.17 1.99 3.93
N LEU A 187 20.23 2.72 4.50
CA LEU A 187 20.27 4.18 4.52
C LEU A 187 21.32 4.73 5.50
N HIS A 188 21.82 3.92 6.44
CA HIS A 188 22.79 4.33 7.47
C HIS A 188 22.39 5.61 8.21
N GLN A 189 21.07 5.82 8.41
CA GLN A 189 20.60 6.97 9.19
C GLN A 189 20.98 6.81 10.67
N VAL A 190 21.36 7.92 11.29
CA VAL A 190 21.91 7.96 12.67
C VAL A 190 20.86 7.61 13.73
N ASP A 191 19.58 7.80 13.42
CA ASP A 191 18.50 7.82 14.44
C ASP A 191 17.91 6.45 14.78
N VAL A 192 18.32 5.37 14.10
CA VAL A 192 17.84 4.01 14.39
C VAL A 192 19.01 3.06 14.57
N ASP A 193 19.08 2.38 15.72
CA ASP A 193 20.16 1.44 16.04
C ASP A 193 20.19 0.30 14.99
N PRO A 194 21.31 0.13 14.25
CA PRO A 194 21.47 -0.95 13.28
C PRO A 194 21.28 -2.34 13.90
N GLU A 195 21.60 -2.51 15.19
CA GLU A 195 21.38 -3.78 15.88
C GLU A 195 19.88 -4.10 16.02
N VAL A 196 19.06 -3.08 16.32
CA VAL A 196 17.60 -3.24 16.41
C VAL A 196 17.03 -3.61 15.05
N LEU A 197 17.44 -2.90 13.99
CA LEU A 197 16.96 -3.19 12.64
C LEU A 197 17.37 -4.59 12.17
N LEU A 198 18.62 -5.01 12.38
CA LEU A 198 19.07 -6.37 12.05
C LEU A 198 18.28 -7.44 12.81
N SER A 199 18.07 -7.22 14.11
CA SER A 199 17.30 -8.13 14.96
C SER A 199 15.85 -8.25 14.49
N GLU A 200 15.20 -7.14 14.18
CA GLU A 200 13.80 -7.11 13.73
C GLU A 200 13.64 -7.71 12.32
N THR A 201 14.55 -7.42 11.39
CA THR A 201 14.56 -8.06 10.06
C THR A 201 14.66 -9.58 10.17
N VAL A 202 15.62 -10.09 10.96
CA VAL A 202 15.80 -11.53 11.18
C VAL A 202 14.56 -12.16 11.81
N LYS A 203 14.05 -11.55 12.89
CA LYS A 203 12.86 -12.05 13.61
C LYS A 203 11.65 -12.15 12.69
N HIS A 204 11.33 -11.10 11.97
CA HIS A 204 10.10 -11.04 11.17
C HIS A 204 10.18 -11.89 9.90
N PHE A 205 11.34 -11.99 9.25
CA PHE A 205 11.48 -12.97 8.16
C PHE A 205 11.32 -14.42 8.63
N LEU A 206 11.87 -14.78 9.79
CA LEU A 206 11.67 -16.13 10.34
C LEU A 206 10.18 -16.40 10.60
N LEU A 207 9.50 -15.50 11.31
CA LEU A 207 8.06 -15.61 11.59
C LEU A 207 7.21 -15.71 10.30
N TYR A 208 7.61 -15.05 9.22
CA TYR A 208 6.96 -15.19 7.92
C TYR A 208 7.20 -16.57 7.31
N THR A 209 8.46 -17.01 7.22
CA THR A 209 8.83 -18.30 6.59
C THR A 209 8.41 -19.55 7.35
N GLU A 210 8.10 -19.41 8.64
CA GLU A 210 7.48 -20.44 9.48
C GLU A 210 5.99 -20.64 9.15
N LYS A 211 5.30 -19.57 8.73
CA LYS A 211 3.85 -19.58 8.48
C LYS A 211 3.48 -19.70 7.00
N VAL A 212 4.38 -19.35 6.09
CA VAL A 212 4.17 -19.42 4.63
C VAL A 212 5.21 -20.36 4.01
N GLU A 213 4.87 -21.64 3.92
CA GLU A 213 5.79 -22.66 3.42
C GLU A 213 5.95 -22.65 1.89
N ASP A 214 4.90 -22.24 1.18
CA ASP A 214 4.79 -22.31 -0.28
C ASP A 214 5.22 -21.02 -1.01
N ASP A 215 5.79 -20.03 -0.31
CA ASP A 215 6.30 -18.81 -0.97
C ASP A 215 7.49 -19.17 -1.89
N PRO A 216 7.42 -18.86 -3.21
CA PRO A 216 8.55 -19.06 -4.13
C PRO A 216 9.86 -18.41 -3.68
N GLN A 217 9.79 -17.32 -2.90
CA GLN A 217 10.94 -16.59 -2.39
C GLN A 217 11.46 -17.12 -1.04
N ARG A 218 10.86 -18.18 -0.49
CA ARG A 218 11.19 -18.66 0.86
C ARG A 218 12.67 -19.01 1.04
N GLN A 219 13.28 -19.67 0.06
CA GLN A 219 14.70 -20.03 0.14
C GLN A 219 15.61 -18.78 0.12
N ASP A 220 15.29 -17.80 -0.71
CA ASP A 220 16.04 -16.54 -0.78
C ASP A 220 15.94 -15.76 0.55
N ILE A 221 14.75 -15.74 1.15
CA ILE A 221 14.53 -15.14 2.47
C ILE A 221 15.37 -15.84 3.54
N LEU A 222 15.39 -17.17 3.58
CA LEU A 222 16.19 -17.93 4.54
C LEU A 222 17.70 -17.73 4.35
N GLN A 223 18.16 -17.60 3.11
CA GLN A 223 19.55 -17.26 2.81
C GLN A 223 19.90 -15.85 3.30
N ALA A 224 19.03 -14.87 3.06
CA ALA A 224 19.19 -13.51 3.58
C ALA A 224 19.25 -13.50 5.12
N VAL A 225 18.35 -14.24 5.79
CA VAL A 225 18.36 -14.38 7.26
C VAL A 225 19.69 -14.95 7.77
N LYS A 226 20.27 -15.96 7.09
CA LYS A 226 21.57 -16.52 7.47
C LYS A 226 22.69 -15.47 7.38
N HIS A 227 22.65 -14.61 6.37
CA HIS A 227 23.61 -13.51 6.22
C HIS A 227 23.43 -12.45 7.32
N LEU A 228 22.21 -11.96 7.52
CA LEU A 228 21.88 -10.93 8.51
C LEU A 228 22.19 -11.38 9.95
N LYS A 229 22.02 -12.67 10.27
CA LYS A 229 22.43 -13.24 11.57
C LYS A 229 23.94 -13.12 11.81
N LYS A 230 24.76 -13.30 10.77
CA LYS A 230 26.23 -13.12 10.89
C LYS A 230 26.60 -11.66 11.11
N GLU A 231 25.96 -10.75 10.40
CA GLU A 231 26.16 -9.31 10.58
C GLU A 231 25.78 -8.87 12.00
N LEU A 232 24.64 -9.34 12.52
CA LEU A 232 24.19 -9.07 13.87
C LEU A 232 25.20 -9.56 14.93
N GLN A 233 25.74 -10.77 14.76
CA GLN A 233 26.77 -11.31 15.65
C GLN A 233 28.06 -10.48 15.59
N GLY A 234 28.48 -10.08 14.39
CA GLY A 234 29.64 -9.22 14.20
C GLY A 234 29.48 -7.87 14.90
N LEU A 235 28.32 -7.22 14.72
CA LEU A 235 28.01 -5.94 15.35
C LEU A 235 28.00 -6.02 16.88
N ARG A 236 27.40 -7.07 17.45
CA ARG A 236 27.38 -7.30 18.90
C ARG A 236 28.78 -7.50 19.46
N LYS A 237 29.60 -8.31 18.79
CA LYS A 237 31.00 -8.52 19.17
C LYS A 237 31.80 -7.21 19.15
N MET A 238 31.66 -6.41 18.09
CA MET A 238 32.30 -5.10 18.00
C MET A 238 31.88 -4.17 19.15
N LYS A 239 30.57 -4.10 19.46
CA LYS A 239 30.07 -3.30 20.60
C LYS A 239 30.64 -3.81 21.94
N GLU A 240 30.76 -5.11 22.13
CA GLU A 240 31.37 -5.71 23.34
C GLU A 240 32.86 -5.40 23.46
N ASP A 241 33.62 -5.52 22.38
CA ASP A 241 35.07 -5.23 22.36
C ASP A 241 35.34 -3.74 22.66
N VAL A 242 34.52 -2.83 22.10
CA VAL A 242 34.58 -1.39 22.42
C VAL A 242 34.27 -1.14 23.91
N ARG A 243 33.27 -1.81 24.47
CA ARG A 243 32.95 -1.70 25.91
C ARG A 243 34.07 -2.21 26.80
N ARG A 244 34.76 -3.28 26.40
CA ARG A 244 35.89 -3.86 27.16
C ARG A 244 37.17 -3.03 27.06
N GLY A 245 37.41 -2.33 25.95
CA GLY A 245 38.55 -1.43 25.78
C GLY A 245 38.38 -0.04 26.40
N ALA A 246 37.18 0.30 26.87
CA ALA A 246 36.86 1.57 27.54
C ALA A 246 36.87 1.49 29.08
N VAL A 247 37.21 0.32 29.65
CA VAL A 247 37.34 0.05 31.10
C VAL A 247 38.81 -0.06 31.48
#